data_AF-A0A5R2MWU9-F1
#
_entry.id   AF-A0A5R2MWU9-F1
#
_cell.length_a   1.000
_cell.length_b   1.000
_cell.length_c   1.000
_cell.angle_alpha   90.00
_cell.angle_beta   90.00
_cell.angle_gamma   90.00
#
_symmetry.space_group_name_H-M   'P 1'
#
loop_
_entity.id
_entity.type
_entity.pdbx_description
1 polymer ?
#
loop_
_entity_poly.entity_id
_entity_poly.type
_entity_poly.pdbx_seq_one_letter_code
_entity_poly.pdbx_strand_id
1 'polypeptide(L)'
;LFLVLQALVGLAVLLQFNSFAILLGVCSLVIVAVYPFMKRITNWPQLFLGFAFSWGALMGWAVEFGDLDGPAIMLYIGSILWVIGYDTIYAHQDKEDDAIVGVRSTA
;
A
#
# COMPACT_ATOMS: atom_id res chain seq x y z
N LEU A 1 -1.99 -22.21 -5.36
CA LEU A 1 -1.01 -22.22 -6.46
C LEU A 1 -0.72 -20.82 -6.99
N PHE A 2 -1.72 -20.08 -7.51
CA PHE A 2 -1.56 -18.73 -8.07
C PHE A 2 -0.85 -17.72 -7.14
N LEU A 3 -1.37 -17.52 -5.93
CA LEU A 3 -0.76 -16.59 -4.95
C LEU A 3 0.70 -16.92 -4.63
N VAL A 4 0.99 -18.21 -4.43
CA VAL A 4 2.36 -18.67 -4.13
C VAL A 4 3.30 -18.37 -5.29
N LEU A 5 2.87 -18.59 -6.54
CA LEU A 5 3.66 -18.26 -7.71
C LEU A 5 3.90 -16.75 -7.83
N GLN A 6 2.88 -15.91 -7.61
CA GLN A 6 3.05 -14.46 -7.61
C GLN A 6 4.03 -14.00 -6.52
N ALA A 7 3.92 -14.55 -5.31
CA ALA A 7 4.82 -14.24 -4.20
C ALA A 7 6.27 -14.67 -4.50
N LEU A 8 6.47 -15.86 -5.10
CA LEU A 8 7.81 -16.34 -5.47
C LEU A 8 8.43 -15.51 -6.59
N VAL A 9 7.65 -15.09 -7.59
CA VAL A 9 8.12 -14.18 -8.64
C VAL A 9 8.49 -12.81 -8.04
N GLY A 10 7.63 -12.26 -7.17
CA GLY A 10 7.92 -11.01 -6.47
C GLY A 10 9.19 -11.12 -5.60
N LEU A 11 9.37 -12.23 -4.88
CA LEU A 11 10.56 -12.50 -4.10
C LEU A 11 11.81 -12.59 -4.99
N ALA A 12 11.72 -13.28 -6.13
CA ALA A 12 12.84 -13.41 -7.06
C ALA A 12 13.32 -12.05 -7.58
N VAL A 13 12.38 -11.13 -7.86
CA VAL A 13 12.68 -9.74 -8.23
C VAL A 13 13.29 -8.98 -7.05
N LEU A 14 12.68 -9.05 -5.86
CA LEU A 14 13.14 -8.33 -4.68
C LEU A 14 14.59 -8.67 -4.33
N LEU A 15 14.96 -9.96 -4.43
CA LEU A 15 16.31 -10.44 -4.12
C LEU A 15 17.39 -9.97 -5.12
N GLN A 16 17.02 -9.32 -6.22
CA GLN A 16 17.99 -8.70 -7.15
C GLN A 16 18.45 -7.31 -6.68
N PHE A 17 17.83 -6.73 -5.67
CA PHE A 17 18.14 -5.37 -5.20
C PHE A 17 19.18 -5.35 -4.07
N ASN A 18 19.61 -4.14 -3.68
CA ASN A 18 20.50 -3.94 -2.54
C ASN A 18 19.82 -4.35 -1.21
N SER A 19 20.62 -4.61 -0.18
CA SER A 19 20.13 -5.13 1.11
C SER A 19 19.12 -4.20 1.81
N PHE A 20 19.26 -2.88 1.64
CA PHE A 20 18.34 -1.90 2.21
C PHE A 20 16.96 -2.01 1.55
N ALA A 21 16.92 -2.02 0.22
CA ALA A 21 15.69 -2.22 -0.55
C ALA A 21 15.02 -3.56 -0.27
N ILE A 22 15.80 -4.65 -0.11
CA ILE A 22 15.27 -5.96 0.28
C ILE A 22 14.54 -5.87 1.63
N LEU A 23 15.19 -5.32 2.65
CA LEU A 23 14.61 -5.18 3.98
C LEU A 23 13.34 -4.32 3.94
N LEU A 24 13.40 -3.18 3.25
CA LEU A 24 12.27 -2.27 3.11
C LEU A 24 11.09 -2.91 2.36
N GLY A 25 11.37 -3.72 1.33
CA GLY A 25 10.37 -4.49 0.61
C GLY A 25 9.70 -5.55 1.47
N VAL A 26 10.46 -6.26 2.32
CA VAL A 26 9.90 -7.21 3.29
C VAL A 26 9.01 -6.50 4.31
N CYS A 27 9.40 -5.33 4.79
CA CYS A 27 8.58 -4.53 5.72
C CYS A 27 7.20 -4.16 5.14
N SER A 28 7.10 -3.97 3.82
CA SER A 28 5.82 -3.66 3.15
C SER A 28 4.76 -4.75 3.36
N LEU A 29 5.17 -6.02 3.52
CA LEU A 29 4.26 -7.15 3.65
C LEU A 29 3.36 -7.04 4.87
N VAL A 30 3.84 -6.41 5.95
CA VAL A 30 3.03 -6.17 7.15
C VAL A 30 1.87 -5.24 6.83
N ILE A 31 2.14 -4.15 6.12
CA ILE A 31 1.11 -3.16 5.73
C ILE A 31 0.11 -3.77 4.74
N VAL A 32 0.63 -4.50 3.74
CA VAL A 32 -0.21 -5.18 2.73
C VAL A 32 -1.12 -6.23 3.38
N ALA A 33 -0.62 -6.97 4.37
CA ALA A 33 -1.42 -7.96 5.09
C ALA A 33 -2.51 -7.32 5.96
N VAL A 34 -2.26 -6.15 6.55
CA VAL A 34 -3.21 -5.45 7.42
C VAL A 34 -4.32 -4.75 6.63
N TYR A 35 -3.99 -4.15 5.49
CA TYR A 35 -4.90 -3.30 4.70
C TYR A 35 -6.31 -3.92 4.44
N PRO A 36 -6.47 -5.19 4.01
CA PRO A 36 -7.78 -5.76 3.68
C PRO A 36 -8.77 -5.79 4.85
N PHE A 37 -8.27 -5.75 6.08
CA PHE A 37 -9.10 -5.80 7.27
C PHE A 37 -9.61 -4.43 7.72
N MET A 38 -9.07 -3.34 7.16
CA MET A 38 -9.30 -1.99 7.68
C MET A 38 -10.73 -1.50 7.50
N LYS A 39 -11.44 -1.92 6.45
CA LYS A 39 -12.89 -1.65 6.30
C LYS A 39 -13.74 -2.16 7.46
N ARG A 40 -13.25 -3.14 8.24
CA ARG A 40 -13.97 -3.71 9.41
C ARG A 40 -13.61 -3.03 10.73
N ILE A 41 -12.49 -2.32 10.78
CA ILE A 41 -11.91 -1.78 12.02
C ILE A 41 -11.99 -0.25 12.07
N THR A 42 -11.94 0.42 10.91
CA THR A 42 -11.93 1.89 10.80
C THR A 42 -12.85 2.38 9.68
N ASN A 43 -13.28 3.64 9.79
CA ASN A 43 -13.98 4.35 8.71
C ASN A 43 -13.00 4.95 7.69
N TRP A 44 -11.69 4.84 7.91
CA TRP A 44 -10.65 5.40 7.03
C TRP A 44 -9.79 4.31 6.38
N PRO A 45 -10.39 3.31 5.70
CA PRO A 45 -9.62 2.25 5.03
C PRO A 45 -8.68 2.81 3.95
N GLN A 46 -8.99 3.96 3.37
CA GLN A 46 -8.22 4.59 2.29
C GLN A 46 -6.84 5.07 2.75
N LEU A 47 -6.68 5.43 4.03
CA LEU A 47 -5.37 5.77 4.58
C LEU A 47 -4.43 4.55 4.56
N PHE A 48 -4.95 3.37 4.94
CA PHE A 48 -4.19 2.13 4.94
C PHE A 48 -3.96 1.59 3.52
N LEU A 49 -4.92 1.78 2.62
CA LEU A 49 -4.71 1.58 1.18
C LEU A 49 -3.55 2.46 0.69
N GLY A 50 -3.54 3.74 1.10
CA GLY A 50 -2.47 4.68 0.80
C GLY A 50 -1.11 4.17 1.25
N PHE A 51 -1.00 3.67 2.49
CA PHE A 51 0.26 3.08 2.97
C PHE A 51 0.70 1.88 2.13
N ALA A 52 -0.22 0.98 1.78
CA ALA A 52 0.12 -0.21 1.00
C ALA A 52 0.51 0.12 -0.45
N PHE A 53 -0.31 0.90 -1.15
CA PHE A 53 -0.14 1.15 -2.60
C PHE A 53 0.91 2.22 -2.91
N SER A 54 1.17 3.15 -2.00
CA SER A 54 2.20 4.18 -2.21
C SER A 54 3.61 3.68 -1.95
N TRP A 55 3.78 2.48 -1.37
CA TRP A 55 5.09 1.94 -0.95
C TRP A 55 6.10 1.85 -2.10
N GLY A 56 5.64 1.75 -3.33
CA GLY A 56 6.46 1.81 -4.54
C GLY A 56 7.35 3.06 -4.63
N ALA A 57 6.89 4.21 -4.11
CA ALA A 57 7.69 5.44 -4.06
C ALA A 57 8.96 5.25 -3.20
N LEU A 58 8.84 4.58 -2.06
CA LEU A 58 9.96 4.28 -1.18
C LEU A 58 10.89 3.24 -1.79
N MET A 59 10.32 2.20 -2.43
CA MET A 59 11.10 1.16 -3.11
C MET A 59 11.94 1.71 -4.25
N GLY A 60 11.38 2.58 -5.09
CA GLY A 60 12.11 3.18 -6.20
C GLY A 60 13.35 3.94 -5.75
N TRP A 61 13.21 4.74 -4.68
CA TRP A 61 14.35 5.44 -4.08
C TRP A 61 15.36 4.48 -3.45
N ALA A 62 14.88 3.55 -2.62
CA ALA A 62 15.73 2.61 -1.89
C ALA A 62 16.57 1.73 -2.82
N VAL A 63 16.05 1.34 -3.98
CA VAL A 63 16.79 0.55 -4.97
C VAL A 63 17.97 1.32 -5.55
N GLU A 64 17.79 2.61 -5.84
CA GLU A 64 18.82 3.46 -6.45
C GLU A 64 19.85 3.95 -5.43
N PHE A 65 19.39 4.45 -4.28
CA PHE A 65 20.25 5.17 -3.32
C PHE A 65 20.67 4.32 -2.10
N GLY A 66 19.97 3.22 -1.82
CA GLY A 66 20.29 2.37 -0.66
C GLY A 66 19.95 2.97 0.70
N ASP A 67 19.12 4.01 0.74
CA ASP A 67 18.64 4.68 1.94
C ASP A 67 17.19 5.18 1.77
N LEU A 68 16.72 6.04 2.69
CA LEU A 68 15.54 6.86 2.50
C LEU A 68 15.85 8.28 2.96
N ASP A 69 15.71 9.23 2.04
CA ASP A 69 15.87 10.66 2.32
C ASP A 69 14.55 11.43 2.10
N GLY A 70 14.55 12.71 2.48
CA GLY A 70 13.42 13.62 2.42
C GLY A 70 12.59 13.54 1.14
N PRO A 71 13.18 13.55 -0.07
CA PRO A 71 12.41 13.49 -1.31
C PRO A 71 11.56 12.21 -1.44
N ALA A 72 12.08 11.05 -1.04
CA ALA A 72 11.34 9.78 -1.06
C ALA A 72 10.14 9.81 -0.11
N ILE A 73 10.35 10.36 1.09
CA ILE A 73 9.32 10.48 2.12
C ILE A 73 8.23 11.47 1.66
N MET A 74 8.62 12.61 1.07
CA MET A 74 7.66 13.59 0.55
C MET A 74 6.83 13.01 -0.60
N LEU A 75 7.45 12.27 -1.52
CA LEU A 75 6.74 11.59 -2.60
C LEU A 75 5.76 10.54 -2.06
N TYR A 76 6.17 9.76 -1.05
CA TYR A 76 5.33 8.77 -0.41
C TYR A 76 4.10 9.40 0.26
N ILE A 77 4.29 10.48 1.03
CA ILE A 77 3.20 11.23 1.66
C ILE A 77 2.27 11.83 0.60
N GLY A 78 2.81 12.45 -0.45
CA GLY A 78 2.02 13.00 -1.55
C GLY A 78 1.17 11.93 -2.24
N SER A 79 1.75 10.74 -2.44
CA SER A 79 1.05 9.59 -3.01
C SER A 79 -0.06 9.08 -2.10
N ILE A 80 0.15 9.03 -0.78
CA ILE A 80 -0.90 8.66 0.19
C ILE A 80 -2.06 9.65 0.12
N LEU A 81 -1.78 10.95 0.09
CA LEU A 81 -2.82 11.98 -0.01
C LEU A 81 -3.60 11.87 -1.32
N TRP A 82 -2.93 11.54 -2.43
CA TRP A 82 -3.57 11.24 -3.70
C TRP A 82 -4.49 10.02 -3.60
N VAL A 83 -4.03 8.92 -2.97
CA VAL A 83 -4.83 7.72 -2.73
C VAL A 83 -6.07 8.02 -1.91
N ILE A 84 -5.94 8.78 -0.82
CA ILE A 84 -7.10 9.20 -0.02
C ILE A 84 -8.08 10.00 -0.89
N GLY A 85 -7.57 10.92 -1.72
CA GLY A 85 -8.38 11.74 -2.61
C GLY A 85 -9.21 10.91 -3.59
N TYR A 86 -8.55 10.11 -4.44
CA TYR A 86 -9.27 9.35 -5.46
C TYR A 86 -10.13 8.23 -4.87
N ASP A 87 -9.65 7.53 -3.82
CA ASP A 87 -10.38 6.40 -3.25
C ASP A 87 -11.59 6.85 -2.42
N THR A 88 -11.57 8.09 -1.90
CA THR A 88 -12.78 8.70 -1.33
C THR A 88 -13.84 8.95 -2.40
N ILE A 89 -13.45 9.33 -3.63
CA ILE A 89 -14.38 9.49 -4.75
C ILE A 89 -14.98 8.13 -5.15
N TYR A 90 -14.17 7.07 -5.21
CA TYR A 90 -14.67 5.70 -5.46
C TYR A 90 -15.60 5.21 -4.34
N ALA A 91 -15.27 5.47 -3.08
CA ALA A 91 -16.12 5.08 -1.95
C ALA A 91 -17.53 5.69 -1.99
N HIS A 92 -17.74 6.83 -2.67
CA HIS A 92 -19.09 7.37 -2.88
C HIS A 92 -19.93 6.52 -3.83
N GLN A 93 -19.31 5.81 -4.76
CA GLN A 93 -19.97 4.90 -5.69
C GLN A 93 -20.33 3.58 -5.01
N ASP A 94 -19.51 3.14 -4.06
CA ASP A 94 -19.66 1.87 -3.34
C ASP A 94 -20.65 1.94 -2.15
N LYS A 95 -21.26 3.09 -1.86
CA LYS A 95 -22.07 3.30 -0.63
C LYS A 95 -23.19 2.28 -0.45
N GLU A 96 -23.95 2.02 -1.50
CA GLU A 96 -25.10 1.11 -1.44
C GLU A 96 -24.63 -0.33 -1.18
N ASP A 97 -23.56 -0.75 -1.86
CA ASP A 97 -22.98 -2.09 -1.71
C ASP A 97 -22.29 -2.28 -0.35
N ASP A 98 -21.51 -1.29 0.11
CA ASP A 98 -20.84 -1.31 1.41
C ASP A 98 -21.86 -1.38 2.56
N ALA A 99 -23.03 -0.71 2.43
CA ALA A 99 -24.12 -0.80 3.39
C ALA A 99 -24.78 -2.19 3.43
N ILE A 100 -24.95 -2.85 2.27
CA ILE A 100 -25.50 -4.21 2.18
C ILE A 100 -24.60 -5.22 2.89
N VAL A 101 -23.28 -5.07 2.76
CA VAL A 101 -22.28 -6.00 3.33
C VAL A 101 -21.83 -5.58 4.74
N GLY A 102 -22.28 -4.42 5.22
CA GLY A 102 -22.02 -3.92 6.59
C GLY A 102 -20.57 -3.50 6.83
N VAL A 103 -19.87 -3.05 5.79
CA VAL A 103 -18.48 -2.58 5.86
C VAL A 103 -18.40 -1.06 5.87
N ARG A 104 -17.31 -0.51 6.40
CA ARG A 104 -17.17 0.93 6.64
C ARG A 104 -16.20 1.55 5.64
N SER A 105 -16.52 2.77 5.21
CA SER A 105 -15.65 3.68 4.46
C SER A 105 -15.89 5.12 4.95
N THR A 106 -15.15 6.09 4.42
CA THR A 106 -15.31 7.51 4.81
C THR A 106 -16.57 8.18 4.25
N ALA A 107 -17.21 7.56 3.27
CA ALA A 107 -18.29 8.13 2.49
C ALA A 107 -19.66 7.67 2.99
#